data_AF-I1HBQ4-F1
#
_entry.id   AF-I1HBQ4-F1
#
_cell.length_a   1.000
_cell.length_b   1.000
_cell.length_c   1.000
_cell.angle_alpha   90.00
_cell.angle_beta   90.00
_cell.angle_gamma   90.00
#
_symmetry.space_group_name_H-M   'P 1'
#
loop_
_entity.id
_entity.type
_entity.pdbx_description
1 polymer ?
#
loop_
_entity_poly.entity_id
_entity_poly.type
_entity_poly.pdbx_seq_one_letter_code
_entity_poly.pdbx_strand_id
1 'polypeptide(L)'
;MGPPSYRLAAAITAPSSGEFLVVRQQPPPSPPSAAPGEEEYRRYVDSDLYDLPSAPLLRLADELARSGVAVAGADSLVGRLDVPAALDQILNPLGLTTAMCGEWRLLKYVEEAEFGPDAGVNTVLISGSLESKLEMLQDSCKWMSKEGASELLSEAKPGSARIGPYAYIGLLKPEVSSSQTAASALASQEYPPGLTLVPMKSRTLAPFRTTNLVVIQATSDACGSKRSDFFACGDALLIDPGCCSQVHGELADLVNSLPKKLVVLVTHHHNDHVDGLSVVQRCNPDAVLLTHENTMKRIGKGNWSIGYTAVTGGENICIGDQELQVVFAPGHTDGHMGVLHVNTNALIVGDHCVGHGSATLDSRAGGNMKDYFQTTYKFLEMSPHVLIPMHGRINLWPRHMLCGYLRHRRAREASILKTIENGAQTLFDIVSKTYGDVDSKLWIPASFNVRLHVDHLNSQHKLPKDFSLEMFNGSCDEFVSSL
;
A
#
# COMPACT_ATOMS: atom_id res chain seq x y z
N MET A 1 8.61 12.76 14.59
CA MET A 1 7.36 12.96 13.84
C MET A 1 6.51 13.95 14.63
N GLY A 2 5.66 14.73 13.97
CA GLY A 2 4.65 15.52 14.67
C GLY A 2 3.62 14.62 15.38
N PRO A 3 2.64 15.18 16.10
CA PRO A 3 1.52 14.40 16.60
C PRO A 3 0.66 13.87 15.42
N PRO A 4 -0.07 12.74 15.61
CA PRO A 4 -1.02 12.26 14.61
C PRO A 4 -2.08 13.33 14.33
N SER A 5 -2.54 13.34 13.08
CA SER A 5 -3.73 14.12 12.69
C SER A 5 -5.00 13.32 12.98
N TYR A 6 -6.16 13.97 12.93
CA TYR A 6 -7.45 13.33 13.17
C TYR A 6 -8.39 13.52 11.99
N ARG A 7 -9.28 12.56 11.78
CA ARG A 7 -10.35 12.62 10.80
C ARG A 7 -11.65 12.11 11.39
N LEU A 8 -12.75 12.78 11.06
CA LEU A 8 -14.10 12.34 11.37
C LEU A 8 -14.68 11.66 10.13
N ALA A 9 -15.25 10.46 10.29
CA ALA A 9 -16.03 9.78 9.26
C ALA A 9 -17.43 9.50 9.80
N ALA A 10 -18.47 9.79 9.00
CA ALA A 10 -19.86 9.73 9.44
C ALA A 10 -20.65 8.65 8.68
N ALA A 11 -21.14 7.66 9.40
CA ALA A 11 -22.11 6.70 8.92
C ALA A 11 -23.53 7.30 9.03
N ILE A 12 -24.04 7.82 7.92
CA ILE A 12 -25.40 8.36 7.83
C ILE A 12 -26.32 7.27 7.32
N THR A 13 -27.26 6.79 8.14
CA THR A 13 -28.17 5.70 7.79
C THR A 13 -29.56 6.19 7.40
N ALA A 14 -30.19 5.49 6.47
CA ALA A 14 -31.59 5.68 6.16
C ALA A 14 -32.48 5.00 7.21
N PRO A 15 -33.59 5.63 7.62
CA PRO A 15 -34.54 5.00 8.53
C PRO A 15 -35.17 3.76 7.87
N SER A 16 -35.41 2.72 8.68
CA SER A 16 -36.10 1.47 8.33
C SER A 16 -35.42 0.52 7.33
N SER A 17 -34.60 1.00 6.38
CA SER A 17 -33.92 0.11 5.40
C SER A 17 -32.56 -0.39 5.86
N GLY A 18 -31.90 0.31 6.78
CA GLY A 18 -30.53 -0.01 7.22
C GLY A 18 -29.44 0.30 6.18
N GLU A 19 -29.82 0.90 5.05
CA GLU A 19 -28.86 1.43 4.08
C GLU A 19 -28.10 2.61 4.67
N PHE A 20 -26.88 2.83 4.17
CA PHE A 20 -26.04 3.95 4.56
C PHE A 20 -25.61 4.76 3.34
N LEU A 21 -25.39 6.05 3.56
CA LEU A 21 -24.97 6.98 2.54
C LEU A 21 -23.46 6.84 2.33
N VAL A 22 -23.07 6.67 1.07
CA VAL A 22 -21.66 6.75 0.65
C VAL A 22 -21.48 7.85 -0.38
N VAL A 23 -20.30 8.46 -0.36
CA VAL A 23 -19.91 9.55 -1.26
C VAL A 23 -18.74 9.12 -2.13
N ARG A 24 -18.78 9.51 -3.39
CA ARG A 24 -17.71 9.27 -4.35
C ARG A 24 -16.50 10.11 -3.97
N GLN A 25 -15.39 9.43 -3.70
CA GLN A 25 -14.12 10.04 -3.35
C GLN A 25 -13.46 10.65 -4.59
N GLN A 26 -12.76 11.77 -4.39
CA GLN A 26 -12.01 12.40 -5.47
C GLN A 26 -10.62 11.78 -5.58
N PRO A 27 -10.16 11.44 -6.79
CA PRO A 27 -8.79 11.01 -6.99
C PRO A 27 -7.81 12.16 -6.67
N PRO A 28 -6.54 11.84 -6.35
CA PRO A 28 -5.52 12.86 -6.20
C PRO A 28 -5.36 13.65 -7.50
N PRO A 29 -4.99 14.94 -7.42
CA PRO A 29 -4.89 15.78 -8.60
C PRO A 29 -3.83 15.24 -9.57
N SER A 30 -4.22 15.13 -10.84
CA SER A 30 -3.27 14.83 -11.91
C SER A 30 -2.35 16.04 -12.17
N PRO A 31 -1.10 15.82 -12.61
CA PRO A 31 -0.22 16.91 -12.99
C PRO A 31 -0.71 17.64 -14.25
N PRO A 32 -0.11 18.79 -14.59
CA PRO A 32 -0.42 19.53 -15.80
C PRO A 32 -0.24 18.66 -17.06
N SER A 33 -1.15 18.83 -18.03
CA SER A 33 -1.27 17.98 -19.24
C SER A 33 -0.08 18.00 -20.21
N ALA A 34 0.95 18.80 -19.94
CA ALA A 34 2.11 19.01 -20.82
C ALA A 34 3.29 18.06 -20.53
N ALA A 35 3.16 17.13 -19.58
CA ALA A 35 4.23 16.19 -19.29
C ALA A 35 4.40 15.14 -20.40
N PRO A 36 5.63 14.66 -20.68
CA PRO A 36 5.86 13.64 -21.70
C PRO A 36 5.08 12.34 -21.42
N GLY A 37 4.37 11.82 -22.41
CA GLY A 37 3.60 10.57 -22.30
C GLY A 37 2.20 10.71 -21.70
N GLU A 38 1.73 11.92 -21.39
CA GLU A 38 0.40 12.14 -20.77
C GLU A 38 -0.77 11.55 -21.58
N GLU A 39 -0.74 11.61 -22.91
CA GLU A 39 -1.80 11.03 -23.74
C GLU A 39 -1.92 9.50 -23.55
N GLU A 40 -0.79 8.81 -23.35
CA GLU A 40 -0.75 7.38 -23.07
C GLU A 40 -1.41 7.05 -21.73
N TYR A 41 -1.27 7.92 -20.73
CA TYR A 41 -1.73 7.67 -19.36
C TYR A 41 -3.21 8.00 -19.13
N ARG A 42 -3.81 8.85 -19.97
CA ARG A 42 -5.24 9.22 -19.86
C ARG A 42 -6.20 8.03 -19.96
N ARG A 43 -5.80 6.92 -20.57
CA ARG A 43 -6.63 5.70 -20.64
C ARG A 43 -6.68 4.93 -19.32
N TYR A 44 -5.73 5.16 -18.41
CA TYR A 44 -5.66 4.48 -17.13
C TYR A 44 -6.36 5.30 -16.05
N VAL A 45 -7.68 5.10 -15.93
CA VAL A 45 -8.52 5.79 -14.94
C VAL A 45 -8.94 4.81 -13.85
N ASP A 46 -8.70 5.14 -12.58
CA ASP A 46 -9.19 4.35 -11.46
C ASP A 46 -10.74 4.32 -11.45
N SER A 47 -11.32 3.18 -11.12
CA SER A 47 -12.78 3.09 -10.98
C SER A 47 -13.27 3.90 -9.79
N ASP A 48 -14.53 4.32 -9.83
CA ASP A 48 -15.14 5.12 -8.76
C ASP A 48 -14.99 4.44 -7.39
N LEU A 49 -14.39 5.17 -6.46
CA LEU A 49 -14.30 4.79 -5.05
C LEU A 49 -15.40 5.50 -4.27
N TYR A 50 -16.24 4.75 -3.57
CA TYR A 50 -17.24 5.29 -2.65
C TYR A 50 -16.85 4.95 -1.22
N ASP A 51 -17.02 5.89 -0.30
CA ASP A 51 -16.74 5.65 1.12
C ASP A 51 -17.69 6.48 1.99
N LEU A 52 -17.63 6.29 3.32
CA LEU A 52 -18.31 7.19 4.25
C LEU A 52 -17.80 8.63 4.05
N PRO A 53 -18.68 9.64 4.07
CA PRO A 53 -18.25 11.02 4.05
C PRO A 53 -17.35 11.30 5.26
N SER A 54 -16.27 12.04 5.03
CA SER A 54 -15.28 12.33 6.06
C SER A 54 -14.69 13.73 5.90
N ALA A 55 -14.19 14.29 7.01
CA ALA A 55 -13.56 15.60 7.06
C ALA A 55 -12.40 15.63 8.07
N PRO A 56 -11.38 16.49 7.87
CA PRO A 56 -10.35 16.72 8.88
C PRO A 56 -10.97 17.10 10.23
N LEU A 57 -10.45 16.52 11.31
CA LEU A 57 -10.93 16.76 12.67
C LEU A 57 -9.84 17.49 13.45
N LEU A 58 -10.16 18.69 13.94
CA LEU A 58 -9.20 19.54 14.65
C LEU A 58 -9.27 19.28 16.15
N ARG A 59 -8.13 19.45 16.84
CA ARG A 59 -8.10 19.50 18.30
C ARG A 59 -8.52 20.89 18.78
N LEU A 60 -9.41 20.93 19.77
CA LEU A 60 -9.80 22.15 20.44
C LEU A 60 -8.66 22.64 21.35
N ALA A 61 -8.47 23.96 21.42
CA ALA A 61 -7.63 24.56 22.46
C ALA A 61 -8.33 24.44 23.82
N ASP A 62 -7.57 24.29 24.91
CA ASP A 62 -8.10 24.00 26.25
C ASP A 62 -9.19 24.99 26.75
N GLU A 63 -9.24 26.21 26.21
CA GLU A 63 -10.21 27.25 26.59
C GLU A 63 -11.52 27.25 25.75
N LEU A 64 -11.58 26.46 24.67
CA LEU A 64 -12.64 26.49 23.65
C LEU A 64 -13.56 25.25 23.66
N ALA A 65 -13.49 24.42 24.71
CA ALA A 65 -14.42 23.30 24.91
C ALA A 65 -15.86 23.81 25.13
N ARG A 66 -16.51 24.25 24.05
CA ARG A 66 -17.89 24.74 24.03
C ARG A 66 -18.85 23.60 23.72
N SER A 67 -20.03 23.71 24.33
CA SER A 67 -21.27 22.99 24.03
C SER A 67 -21.45 22.77 22.53
N GLY A 68 -21.42 21.50 22.12
CA GLY A 68 -21.61 21.03 20.75
C GLY A 68 -22.18 19.61 20.78
N VAL A 69 -22.61 19.11 19.61
CA VAL A 69 -23.31 17.82 19.40
C VAL A 69 -22.78 16.74 20.36
N ALA A 70 -23.64 16.30 21.29
CA ALA A 70 -23.29 15.23 22.20
C ALA A 70 -23.16 13.93 21.42
N VAL A 71 -21.93 13.43 21.28
CA VAL A 71 -21.68 12.08 20.75
C VAL A 71 -21.81 11.11 21.91
N ALA A 72 -22.89 10.32 21.94
CA ALA A 72 -23.07 9.32 22.97
C ALA A 72 -21.96 8.26 22.87
N GLY A 73 -21.38 7.88 24.02
CA GLY A 73 -20.29 6.88 24.10
C GLY A 73 -18.89 7.42 23.80
N ALA A 74 -18.72 8.73 23.65
CA ALA A 74 -17.43 9.36 23.43
C ALA A 74 -16.60 9.46 24.74
N ASP A 75 -15.40 8.87 24.75
CA ASP A 75 -14.42 9.02 25.84
C ASP A 75 -13.89 10.46 25.96
N SER A 76 -13.15 10.75 27.04
CA SER A 76 -12.51 12.06 27.30
C SER A 76 -11.63 12.60 26.16
N LEU A 77 -11.12 11.73 25.28
CA LEU A 77 -10.30 12.09 24.12
C LEU A 77 -11.12 12.77 23.02
N VAL A 78 -12.32 12.24 22.72
CA VAL A 78 -13.20 12.79 21.66
C VAL A 78 -13.78 14.13 22.09
N GLY A 79 -13.96 14.35 23.40
CA GLY A 79 -14.39 15.65 23.96
C GLY A 79 -13.39 16.80 23.74
N ARG A 80 -12.16 16.51 23.29
CA ARG A 80 -11.14 17.53 22.94
C ARG A 80 -11.04 17.78 21.42
N LEU A 81 -11.98 17.26 20.64
CA LEU A 81 -12.00 17.35 19.18
C LEU A 81 -13.21 18.20 18.73
N ASP A 82 -13.01 19.01 17.68
CA ASP A 82 -14.06 19.86 17.11
C ASP A 82 -14.98 19.06 16.18
N VAL A 83 -15.74 18.13 16.77
CA VAL A 83 -16.69 17.28 16.04
C VAL A 83 -17.77 18.10 15.33
N PRO A 84 -18.38 19.15 15.93
CA PRO A 84 -19.40 19.95 15.23
C PRO A 84 -18.89 20.57 13.93
N ALA A 85 -17.72 21.21 13.93
CA ALA A 85 -17.19 21.84 12.72
C ALA A 85 -16.82 20.82 11.63
N ALA A 86 -16.31 19.65 12.02
CA ALA A 86 -16.03 18.57 11.07
C ALA A 86 -17.33 17.96 10.51
N LEU A 87 -18.38 17.85 11.33
CA LEU A 87 -19.67 17.35 10.92
C LEU A 87 -20.37 18.32 9.96
N ASP A 88 -20.29 19.62 10.19
CA ASP A 88 -20.80 20.63 9.25
C ASP A 88 -20.09 20.55 7.89
N GLN A 89 -18.76 20.31 7.87
CA GLN A 89 -18.01 20.08 6.63
C GLN A 89 -18.46 18.82 5.89
N ILE A 90 -18.93 17.80 6.61
CA ILE A 90 -19.50 16.58 6.02
C ILE A 90 -20.91 16.82 5.49
N LEU A 91 -21.79 17.46 6.27
CA LEU A 91 -23.23 17.55 5.97
C LEU A 91 -23.56 18.65 4.96
N ASN A 92 -22.89 19.81 5.02
CA ASN A 92 -23.21 20.95 4.16
C ASN A 92 -23.11 20.63 2.66
N PRO A 93 -22.05 19.96 2.15
CA PRO A 93 -21.98 19.59 0.74
C PRO A 93 -23.10 18.63 0.32
N LEU A 94 -23.65 17.85 1.26
CA LEU A 94 -24.74 16.90 1.02
C LEU A 94 -26.13 17.55 1.09
N GLY A 95 -26.22 18.85 1.39
CA GLY A 95 -27.49 19.53 1.66
C GLY A 95 -28.17 19.05 2.95
N LEU A 96 -27.40 18.46 3.87
CA LEU A 96 -27.87 17.95 5.15
C LEU A 96 -27.54 18.93 6.27
N THR A 97 -28.32 18.86 7.36
CA THR A 97 -28.02 19.55 8.61
C THR A 97 -28.04 18.57 9.77
N THR A 98 -27.37 18.90 10.87
CA THR A 98 -27.33 18.06 12.07
C THR A 98 -28.73 17.78 12.64
N ALA A 99 -29.68 18.69 12.46
CA ALA A 99 -31.08 18.53 12.88
C ALA A 99 -31.87 17.50 12.06
N MET A 100 -31.42 17.16 10.84
CA MET A 100 -32.05 16.13 10.01
C MET A 100 -31.61 14.71 10.40
N CYS A 101 -30.54 14.61 11.19
CA CYS A 101 -30.07 13.37 11.78
C CYS A 101 -30.56 13.31 13.23
N GLY A 102 -30.95 12.12 13.67
CA GLY A 102 -31.15 11.82 15.08
C GLY A 102 -29.85 11.92 15.89
N GLU A 103 -29.88 11.36 17.10
CA GLU A 103 -28.72 11.36 17.99
C GLU A 103 -27.47 10.73 17.33
N TRP A 104 -26.35 11.46 17.36
CA TRP A 104 -25.06 10.97 16.89
C TRP A 104 -24.39 10.12 17.97
N ARG A 105 -23.83 8.97 17.56
CA ARG A 105 -23.19 8.01 18.46
C ARG A 105 -21.80 7.67 17.98
N LEU A 106 -20.86 7.45 18.91
CA LEU A 106 -19.55 6.93 18.56
C LEU A 106 -19.72 5.48 18.10
N LEU A 107 -19.26 5.19 16.89
CA LEU A 107 -19.13 3.81 16.41
C LEU A 107 -17.78 3.24 16.81
N LYS A 108 -16.70 3.95 16.48
CA LYS A 108 -15.34 3.44 16.66
C LYS A 108 -14.33 4.57 16.71
N TYR A 109 -13.27 4.38 17.49
CA TYR A 109 -12.05 5.15 17.39
C TYR A 109 -10.95 4.22 16.89
N VAL A 110 -10.23 4.65 15.85
CA VAL A 110 -9.22 3.84 15.17
C VAL A 110 -7.91 4.62 15.18
N GLU A 111 -6.91 4.08 15.88
CA GLU A 111 -5.54 4.56 15.77
C GLU A 111 -4.88 3.93 14.55
N GLU A 112 -4.30 4.76 13.69
CA GLU A 112 -3.60 4.24 12.52
C GLU A 112 -2.26 3.64 12.94
N ALA A 113 -1.96 2.44 12.42
CA ALA A 113 -0.65 1.84 12.64
C ALA A 113 0.48 2.69 12.00
N GLU A 114 1.71 2.55 12.50
CA GLU A 114 2.86 3.39 12.11
C GLU A 114 3.45 3.02 10.73
N PHE A 115 2.65 3.16 9.67
CA PHE A 115 3.07 2.93 8.29
C PHE A 115 4.17 3.91 7.82
N GLY A 116 4.20 5.12 8.39
CA GLY A 116 5.15 6.17 8.05
C GLY A 116 5.05 6.68 6.61
N PRO A 117 5.89 7.66 6.23
CA PRO A 117 6.82 8.38 7.11
C PRO A 117 6.14 9.43 8.01
N ASP A 118 4.87 9.77 7.72
CA ASP A 118 4.08 10.76 8.48
C ASP A 118 3.47 10.17 9.75
N ALA A 119 3.11 11.06 10.69
CA ALA A 119 2.69 10.76 12.07
C ALA A 119 1.38 9.98 12.30
N GLY A 120 0.73 9.47 11.25
CA GLY A 120 -0.55 8.77 11.36
C GLY A 120 -1.79 9.67 11.27
N VAL A 121 -2.93 9.07 10.93
CA VAL A 121 -4.26 9.69 10.93
C VAL A 121 -5.22 8.86 11.77
N ASN A 122 -5.49 9.31 12.99
CA ASN A 122 -6.48 8.65 13.85
C ASN A 122 -7.89 9.01 13.37
N THR A 123 -8.77 8.01 13.28
CA THR A 123 -10.11 8.18 12.74
C THR A 123 -11.16 8.01 13.82
N VAL A 124 -12.06 8.98 13.94
CA VAL A 124 -13.28 8.91 14.75
C VAL A 124 -14.43 8.58 13.80
N LEU A 125 -15.07 7.43 14.00
CA LEU A 125 -16.25 7.00 13.25
C LEU A 125 -17.48 7.23 14.11
N ILE A 126 -18.44 8.00 13.59
CA ILE A 126 -19.72 8.25 14.25
C ILE A 126 -20.87 7.77 13.37
N SER A 127 -22.00 7.45 13.97
CA SER A 127 -23.25 7.13 13.26
C SER A 127 -24.37 8.06 13.63
N GLY A 128 -25.20 8.40 12.65
CA GLY A 128 -26.48 9.08 12.83
C GLY A 128 -27.50 8.55 11.84
N SER A 129 -28.76 8.48 12.23
CA SER A 129 -29.85 8.08 11.33
C SER A 129 -30.64 9.31 10.90
N LEU A 130 -30.96 9.41 9.62
CA LEU A 130 -31.90 10.44 9.16
C LEU A 130 -33.30 10.20 9.72
N GLU A 131 -34.06 11.27 9.93
CA GLU A 131 -35.49 11.19 10.27
C GLU A 131 -36.33 10.65 9.12
N SER A 132 -35.95 10.99 7.87
CA SER A 132 -36.57 10.50 6.64
C SER A 132 -35.50 10.25 5.57
N LYS A 133 -35.63 9.17 4.80
CA LYS A 133 -34.72 8.87 3.68
C LYS A 133 -34.86 9.95 2.60
N LEU A 134 -33.74 10.50 2.14
CA LEU A 134 -33.72 11.41 1.01
C LEU A 134 -33.95 10.64 -0.30
N GLU A 135 -34.97 11.03 -1.06
CA GLU A 135 -35.27 10.43 -2.36
C GLU A 135 -34.34 10.93 -3.47
N MET A 136 -33.94 12.21 -3.43
CA MET A 136 -33.05 12.83 -4.40
C MET A 136 -31.68 13.07 -3.77
N LEU A 137 -30.67 12.34 -4.23
CA LEU A 137 -29.27 12.53 -3.87
C LEU A 137 -28.52 13.24 -4.99
N GLN A 138 -27.41 13.90 -4.66
CA GLN A 138 -26.46 14.36 -5.67
C GLN A 138 -25.82 13.17 -6.40
N ASP A 139 -25.40 13.36 -7.65
CA ASP A 139 -24.76 12.31 -8.48
C ASP A 139 -23.50 11.69 -7.84
N SER A 140 -22.85 12.43 -6.94
CA SER A 140 -21.68 11.95 -6.19
C SER A 140 -22.04 11.05 -5.02
N CYS A 141 -23.31 10.87 -4.68
CA CYS A 141 -23.79 10.19 -3.48
C CYS A 141 -24.71 9.04 -3.84
N LYS A 142 -24.71 7.97 -3.03
CA LYS A 142 -25.64 6.86 -3.19
C LYS A 142 -25.99 6.21 -1.85
N TRP A 143 -27.21 5.71 -1.76
CA TRP A 143 -27.61 4.77 -0.72
C TRP A 143 -27.05 3.39 -1.04
N MET A 144 -26.53 2.70 -0.03
CA MET A 144 -25.93 1.39 -0.20
C MET A 144 -26.33 0.47 0.96
N SER A 145 -26.70 -0.76 0.64
CA SER A 145 -26.90 -1.81 1.65
C SER A 145 -25.57 -2.37 2.12
N LYS A 146 -25.55 -2.96 3.33
CA LYS A 146 -24.34 -3.63 3.84
C LYS A 146 -23.94 -4.82 2.98
N GLU A 147 -24.93 -5.56 2.49
CA GLU A 147 -24.74 -6.72 1.63
C GLU A 147 -24.09 -6.32 0.30
N GLY A 148 -24.60 -5.27 -0.36
CA GLY A 148 -24.05 -4.79 -1.61
C GLY A 148 -22.65 -4.18 -1.45
N ALA A 149 -22.37 -3.52 -0.31
CA ALA A 149 -21.04 -3.03 -0.02
C ALA A 149 -20.03 -4.16 0.24
N SER A 150 -20.45 -5.21 0.95
CA SER A 150 -19.63 -6.40 1.19
C SER A 150 -19.33 -7.16 -0.10
N GLU A 151 -20.31 -7.32 -0.99
CA GLU A 151 -20.12 -7.97 -2.30
C GLU A 151 -19.09 -7.21 -3.16
N LEU A 152 -19.15 -5.87 -3.19
CA LEU A 152 -18.16 -5.04 -3.89
C LEU A 152 -16.73 -5.18 -3.34
N LEU A 153 -16.58 -5.59 -2.07
CA LEU A 153 -15.28 -5.82 -1.45
C LEU A 153 -14.77 -7.24 -1.64
N SER A 154 -15.62 -8.26 -1.50
CA SER A 154 -15.23 -9.68 -1.49
C SER A 154 -15.25 -10.35 -2.87
N GLU A 155 -15.97 -9.79 -3.83
CA GLU A 155 -16.07 -10.26 -5.22
C GLU A 155 -15.65 -9.17 -6.21
N ALA A 156 -14.56 -8.49 -5.88
CA ALA A 156 -14.07 -7.33 -6.61
C ALA A 156 -13.63 -7.72 -8.02
N LYS A 157 -14.24 -7.09 -9.04
CA LYS A 157 -13.88 -7.29 -10.45
C LYS A 157 -13.14 -6.08 -11.00
N PRO A 158 -12.08 -6.26 -11.80
CA PRO A 158 -11.39 -5.16 -12.47
C PRO A 158 -12.35 -4.16 -13.13
N GLY A 159 -12.25 -2.89 -12.75
CA GLY A 159 -13.06 -1.81 -13.30
C GLY A 159 -14.43 -1.63 -12.66
N SER A 160 -14.84 -2.48 -11.71
CA SER A 160 -16.08 -2.25 -10.95
C SER A 160 -15.93 -1.08 -9.98
N ALA A 161 -17.06 -0.55 -9.50
CA ALA A 161 -17.08 0.40 -8.40
C ALA A 161 -16.42 -0.21 -7.16
N ARG A 162 -15.83 0.64 -6.32
CA ARG A 162 -15.04 0.25 -5.14
C ARG A 162 -15.64 0.85 -3.87
N ILE A 163 -15.36 0.21 -2.74
CA ILE A 163 -15.75 0.67 -1.41
C ILE A 163 -14.52 0.93 -0.56
N GLY A 164 -14.46 2.10 0.06
CA GLY A 164 -13.32 2.57 0.85
C GLY A 164 -13.24 2.00 2.26
N PRO A 165 -12.13 2.28 2.96
CA PRO A 165 -11.85 1.73 4.27
C PRO A 165 -12.79 2.20 5.37
N TYR A 166 -13.36 3.41 5.32
CA TYR A 166 -14.21 3.89 6.41
C TYR A 166 -15.54 3.12 6.47
N ALA A 167 -16.15 2.83 5.33
CA ALA A 167 -17.34 1.99 5.22
C ALA A 167 -17.05 0.58 5.74
N TYR A 168 -15.93 -0.01 5.31
CA TYR A 168 -15.52 -1.32 5.79
C TYR A 168 -15.31 -1.34 7.31
N ILE A 169 -14.40 -0.51 7.82
CA ILE A 169 -13.99 -0.49 9.23
C ILE A 169 -15.15 -0.10 10.16
N GLY A 170 -16.01 0.81 9.71
CA GLY A 170 -17.11 1.36 10.51
C GLY A 170 -18.39 0.53 10.50
N LEU A 171 -18.72 -0.15 9.40
CA LEU A 171 -20.05 -0.76 9.23
C LEU A 171 -20.07 -2.22 8.79
N LEU A 172 -19.01 -2.71 8.14
CA LEU A 172 -19.01 -4.02 7.46
C LEU A 172 -18.08 -5.04 8.11
N LYS A 173 -16.95 -4.59 8.68
CA LYS A 173 -16.00 -5.45 9.36
C LYS A 173 -16.71 -6.12 10.54
N PRO A 174 -16.77 -7.46 10.60
CA PRO A 174 -17.35 -8.16 11.75
C PRO A 174 -16.63 -7.76 13.03
N GLU A 175 -17.37 -7.55 14.12
CA GLU A 175 -16.75 -7.48 15.43
C GLU A 175 -16.22 -8.87 15.78
N VAL A 176 -14.90 -9.03 15.68
CA VAL A 176 -14.25 -10.26 16.13
C VAL A 176 -14.45 -10.33 17.64
N SER A 177 -15.13 -11.38 18.14
CA SER A 177 -15.19 -11.65 19.57
C SER A 177 -13.75 -11.68 20.09
N SER A 178 -13.50 -11.00 21.20
CA SER A 178 -12.19 -10.76 21.86
C SER A 178 -11.34 -12.01 22.17
N SER A 179 -11.69 -13.18 21.66
CA SER A 179 -11.05 -14.47 21.85
C SER A 179 -10.18 -14.95 20.68
N GLN A 180 -10.17 -14.29 19.51
CA GLN A 180 -9.34 -14.72 18.35
C GLN A 180 -8.19 -13.77 17.97
N THR A 181 -7.99 -12.69 18.71
CA THR A 181 -6.80 -11.81 18.62
C THR A 181 -6.19 -11.56 20.00
N ALA A 182 -6.24 -12.57 20.88
CA ALA A 182 -5.49 -12.57 22.14
C ALA A 182 -4.01 -12.92 21.90
N ALA A 183 -3.31 -12.17 21.04
CA ALA A 183 -1.85 -12.16 20.93
C ALA A 183 -1.41 -11.19 19.82
N SER A 184 -1.18 -9.92 20.16
CA SER A 184 -0.13 -9.09 19.55
C SER A 184 -0.24 -7.65 20.05
N ALA A 185 0.81 -7.17 20.71
CA ALA A 185 0.99 -5.74 21.01
C ALA A 185 1.22 -4.87 19.74
N LEU A 186 1.28 -5.49 18.55
CA LEU A 186 1.53 -4.80 17.29
C LEU A 186 0.25 -4.15 16.78
N ALA A 187 0.31 -2.84 16.60
CA ALA A 187 -0.68 -2.10 15.85
C ALA A 187 -0.79 -2.69 14.43
N SER A 188 -2.02 -2.92 13.98
CA SER A 188 -2.30 -3.48 12.67
C SER A 188 -3.54 -2.85 12.05
N GLN A 189 -3.66 -2.94 10.74
CA GLN A 189 -4.82 -2.47 10.01
C GLN A 189 -5.24 -3.50 8.97
N GLU A 190 -6.51 -3.88 8.99
CA GLU A 190 -7.10 -4.72 7.97
C GLU A 190 -7.90 -3.86 6.99
N TYR A 191 -7.42 -3.82 5.75
CA TYR A 191 -8.18 -3.39 4.58
C TYR A 191 -7.32 -3.62 3.33
N PRO A 192 -7.87 -4.21 2.24
CA PRO A 192 -9.25 -4.71 2.11
C PRO A 192 -9.51 -5.98 2.96
N PRO A 193 -10.75 -6.49 3.03
CA PRO A 193 -11.08 -7.63 3.90
C PRO A 193 -10.17 -8.83 3.68
N GLY A 194 -9.75 -9.50 4.76
CA GLY A 194 -8.86 -10.66 4.70
C GLY A 194 -7.36 -10.33 4.67
N LEU A 195 -6.99 -9.06 4.44
CA LEU A 195 -5.61 -8.59 4.37
C LEU A 195 -5.28 -7.71 5.58
N THR A 196 -4.58 -8.27 6.56
CA THR A 196 -4.09 -7.53 7.73
C THR A 196 -2.65 -7.08 7.51
N LEU A 197 -2.40 -5.78 7.59
CA LEU A 197 -1.07 -5.20 7.49
C LEU A 197 -0.55 -4.87 8.89
N VAL A 198 0.67 -5.28 9.17
CA VAL A 198 1.39 -5.03 10.42
C VAL A 198 2.69 -4.31 10.08
N PRO A 199 2.81 -2.98 10.28
CA PRO A 199 4.06 -2.27 10.02
C PRO A 199 5.11 -2.68 11.06
N MET A 200 6.00 -3.58 10.67
CA MET A 200 7.07 -4.11 11.51
C MET A 200 8.29 -3.23 11.44
N LYS A 201 8.84 -2.81 12.59
CA LYS A 201 10.10 -2.07 12.61
C LYS A 201 11.19 -2.88 11.92
N SER A 202 11.88 -2.28 10.95
CA SER A 202 12.79 -2.99 10.06
C SER A 202 14.03 -2.15 9.72
N ARG A 203 14.97 -2.74 8.98
CA ARG A 203 16.20 -2.09 8.49
C ARG A 203 16.00 -1.46 7.12
N THR A 204 14.86 -0.81 6.91
CA THR A 204 14.51 -0.15 5.65
C THR A 204 15.21 1.20 5.47
N LEU A 205 15.16 1.73 4.24
CA LEU A 205 15.71 3.03 3.89
C LEU A 205 14.80 4.18 4.35
N ALA A 206 15.42 5.31 4.70
CA ALA A 206 14.69 6.54 4.97
C ALA A 206 13.82 6.94 3.74
N PRO A 207 12.63 7.51 3.95
CA PRO A 207 12.11 8.03 5.22
C PRO A 207 11.34 7.00 6.08
N PHE A 208 11.24 5.76 5.63
CA PHE A 208 10.49 4.72 6.33
C PHE A 208 11.26 4.17 7.54
N ARG A 209 10.52 3.54 8.45
CA ARG A 209 11.04 2.89 9.66
C ARG A 209 10.52 1.46 9.82
N THR A 210 9.60 1.08 8.95
CA THR A 210 8.81 -0.13 9.04
C THR A 210 8.69 -0.77 7.65
N THR A 211 8.58 -2.10 7.64
CA THR A 211 8.16 -2.91 6.51
C THR A 211 6.81 -3.51 6.86
N ASN A 212 5.84 -3.47 5.94
CA ASN A 212 4.51 -4.02 6.15
C ASN A 212 4.58 -5.55 6.04
N LEU A 213 4.50 -6.25 7.17
CA LEU A 213 4.16 -7.65 7.18
C LEU A 213 2.68 -7.80 6.80
N VAL A 214 2.38 -8.57 5.75
CA VAL A 214 1.00 -8.90 5.40
C VAL A 214 0.64 -10.26 5.97
N VAL A 215 -0.49 -10.31 6.67
CA VAL A 215 -1.05 -11.51 7.30
C VAL A 215 -2.42 -11.79 6.69
N ILE A 216 -2.58 -12.98 6.14
CA ILE A 216 -3.86 -13.51 5.63
C ILE A 216 -4.16 -14.79 6.38
N GLN A 217 -5.39 -14.92 6.88
CA GLN A 217 -5.86 -16.10 7.61
C GLN A 217 -7.16 -16.58 6.99
N ALA A 218 -7.36 -17.90 6.97
CA ALA A 218 -8.63 -18.47 6.58
C ALA A 218 -9.77 -17.95 7.48
N THR A 219 -10.84 -17.42 6.89
CA THR A 219 -12.04 -17.00 7.65
C THR A 219 -13.10 -18.09 7.75
N SER A 220 -12.91 -19.19 7.03
CA SER A 220 -13.75 -20.39 7.07
C SER A 220 -12.92 -21.64 6.77
N ASP A 221 -13.30 -22.78 7.36
CA ASP A 221 -12.74 -24.10 7.03
C ASP A 221 -13.14 -24.58 5.61
N ALA A 222 -14.07 -23.88 4.96
CA ALA A 222 -14.56 -24.23 3.63
C ALA A 222 -13.62 -23.71 2.53
N CYS A 223 -12.67 -24.54 2.13
CA CYS A 223 -12.04 -24.44 0.80
C CYS A 223 -13.12 -24.67 -0.27
N GLY A 224 -13.75 -23.58 -0.70
CA GLY A 224 -14.82 -23.58 -1.70
C GLY A 224 -14.31 -23.96 -3.08
N SER A 225 -14.49 -25.24 -3.43
CA SER A 225 -14.34 -25.85 -4.75
C SER A 225 -12.93 -26.36 -5.16
N LYS A 226 -12.90 -27.67 -5.44
CA LYS A 226 -11.90 -28.49 -6.17
C LYS A 226 -10.40 -28.19 -5.93
N ARG A 227 -9.88 -28.83 -4.87
CA ARG A 227 -8.48 -28.99 -4.43
C ARG A 227 -7.39 -29.38 -5.46
N SER A 228 -7.65 -29.48 -6.77
CA SER A 228 -6.64 -29.98 -7.73
C SER A 228 -5.82 -28.91 -8.45
N ASP A 229 -6.21 -27.64 -8.41
CA ASP A 229 -5.67 -26.63 -9.34
C ASP A 229 -4.78 -25.57 -8.67
N PHE A 230 -4.66 -25.60 -7.34
CA PHE A 230 -3.78 -24.67 -6.60
C PHE A 230 -2.36 -25.22 -6.46
N PHE A 231 -1.39 -24.33 -6.66
CA PHE A 231 0.04 -24.65 -6.52
C PHE A 231 0.45 -24.91 -5.07
N ALA A 232 -0.13 -24.15 -4.13
CA ALA A 232 0.07 -24.32 -2.70
C ALA A 232 -1.23 -24.03 -1.94
N CYS A 233 -1.39 -24.67 -0.78
CA CYS A 233 -2.52 -24.47 0.11
C CYS A 233 -2.06 -24.35 1.56
N GLY A 234 -2.70 -23.49 2.34
CA GLY A 234 -2.45 -23.34 3.77
C GLY A 234 -3.68 -22.79 4.51
N ASP A 235 -3.52 -22.61 5.82
CA ASP A 235 -4.54 -22.03 6.69
C ASP A 235 -4.20 -20.56 7.06
N ALA A 236 -2.94 -20.16 6.87
CA ALA A 236 -2.48 -18.78 6.96
C ALA A 236 -1.32 -18.50 5.98
N LEU A 237 -1.14 -17.23 5.62
CA LEU A 237 -0.05 -16.74 4.80
C LEU A 237 0.59 -15.51 5.45
N LEU A 238 1.91 -15.52 5.56
CA LEU A 238 2.74 -14.36 5.85
C LEU A 238 3.48 -13.90 4.60
N ILE A 239 3.49 -12.59 4.34
CA ILE A 239 4.29 -11.99 3.27
C ILE A 239 5.28 -11.01 3.87
N ASP A 240 6.55 -11.19 3.53
CA ASP A 240 7.69 -10.36 3.98
C ASP A 240 7.76 -10.19 5.51
N PRO A 241 8.06 -11.24 6.28
CA PRO A 241 8.21 -11.17 7.74
C PRO A 241 9.50 -10.44 8.18
N GLY A 242 10.04 -9.55 7.35
CA GLY A 242 11.26 -8.82 7.62
C GLY A 242 11.07 -7.79 8.72
N CYS A 243 11.91 -7.90 9.75
CA CYS A 243 11.88 -7.01 10.89
C CYS A 243 13.22 -7.01 11.60
N CYS A 244 13.48 -5.97 12.38
CA CYS A 244 14.69 -5.87 13.20
C CYS A 244 14.59 -6.73 14.45
N SER A 245 15.73 -7.10 15.03
CA SER A 245 15.80 -7.97 16.21
C SER A 245 15.03 -7.46 17.43
N GLN A 246 14.81 -6.14 17.53
CA GLN A 246 14.05 -5.56 18.63
C GLN A 246 12.59 -6.01 18.67
N VAL A 247 12.00 -6.43 17.53
CA VAL A 247 10.60 -6.84 17.43
C VAL A 247 10.42 -8.34 17.12
N HIS A 248 11.48 -9.13 17.30
CA HIS A 248 11.43 -10.59 17.08
C HIS A 248 10.53 -11.32 18.08
N GLY A 249 10.33 -10.78 19.28
CA GLY A 249 9.42 -11.35 20.28
C GLY A 249 7.98 -11.26 19.82
N GLU A 250 7.57 -10.07 19.38
CA GLU A 250 6.25 -9.80 18.86
C GLU A 250 5.96 -10.58 17.57
N LEU A 251 6.96 -10.70 16.67
CA LEU A 251 6.83 -11.59 15.52
C LEU A 251 6.66 -13.06 15.95
N ALA A 252 7.41 -13.52 16.95
CA ALA A 252 7.28 -14.89 17.45
C ALA A 252 5.89 -15.16 18.04
N ASP A 253 5.36 -14.22 18.82
CA ASP A 253 4.00 -14.30 19.39
C ASP A 253 2.95 -14.35 18.29
N LEU A 254 3.08 -13.49 17.27
CA LEU A 254 2.21 -13.50 16.10
C LEU A 254 2.27 -14.85 15.38
N VAL A 255 3.46 -15.36 15.03
CA VAL A 255 3.62 -16.65 14.34
C VAL A 255 3.08 -17.81 15.17
N ASN A 256 3.28 -17.80 16.49
CA ASN A 256 2.76 -18.83 17.40
C ASN A 256 1.23 -18.81 17.51
N SER A 257 0.61 -17.65 17.28
CA SER A 257 -0.85 -17.50 17.26
C SER A 257 -1.49 -17.99 15.95
N LEU A 258 -0.70 -18.09 14.86
CA LEU A 258 -1.19 -18.53 13.57
C LEU A 258 -1.37 -20.06 13.49
N PRO A 259 -2.28 -20.56 12.64
CA PRO A 259 -2.40 -21.97 12.31
C PRO A 259 -1.08 -22.61 11.86
N LYS A 260 -0.94 -23.92 12.12
CA LYS A 260 0.31 -24.65 11.82
C LYS A 260 0.61 -24.77 10.33
N LYS A 261 -0.40 -24.88 9.45
CA LYS A 261 -0.19 -24.91 7.99
C LYS A 261 0.06 -23.51 7.45
N LEU A 262 1.22 -22.97 7.80
CA LEU A 262 1.64 -21.63 7.43
C LEU A 262 2.38 -21.66 6.09
N VAL A 263 1.90 -20.85 5.15
CA VAL A 263 2.65 -20.48 3.96
C VAL A 263 3.38 -19.17 4.24
N VAL A 264 4.60 -19.05 3.76
CA VAL A 264 5.38 -17.81 3.84
C VAL A 264 5.78 -17.46 2.42
N LEU A 265 5.56 -16.21 2.00
CA LEU A 265 6.04 -15.70 0.73
C LEU A 265 6.98 -14.53 0.99
N VAL A 266 8.12 -14.49 0.31
CA VAL A 266 8.97 -13.30 0.30
C VAL A 266 9.07 -12.72 -1.10
N THR A 267 8.78 -11.43 -1.19
CA THR A 267 8.72 -10.69 -2.46
C THR A 267 10.10 -10.60 -3.08
N HIS A 268 11.14 -10.34 -2.27
CA HIS A 268 12.53 -10.29 -2.68
C HIS A 268 13.48 -10.46 -1.48
N HIS A 269 14.80 -10.36 -1.72
CA HIS A 269 15.84 -10.80 -0.79
C HIS A 269 16.39 -9.71 0.13
N HIS A 270 15.92 -8.46 0.03
CA HIS A 270 16.45 -7.39 0.89
C HIS A 270 16.13 -7.66 2.35
N ASN A 271 17.05 -7.27 3.23
CA ASN A 271 17.08 -7.69 4.63
C ASN A 271 15.78 -7.35 5.36
N ASP A 272 15.23 -6.17 5.11
CA ASP A 272 13.99 -5.68 5.70
C ASP A 272 12.73 -6.44 5.25
N HIS A 273 12.85 -7.43 4.35
CA HIS A 273 11.79 -8.39 3.97
C HIS A 273 12.04 -9.80 4.50
N VAL A 274 13.31 -10.17 4.77
CA VAL A 274 13.70 -11.56 5.04
C VAL A 274 14.27 -11.80 6.45
N ASP A 275 14.63 -10.76 7.20
CA ASP A 275 15.33 -10.89 8.48
C ASP A 275 14.55 -11.70 9.54
N GLY A 276 13.22 -11.61 9.54
CA GLY A 276 12.38 -12.37 10.47
C GLY A 276 12.07 -13.81 10.03
N LEU A 277 12.53 -14.26 8.86
CA LEU A 277 12.35 -15.66 8.42
C LEU A 277 12.89 -16.66 9.44
N SER A 278 14.01 -16.34 10.10
CA SER A 278 14.59 -17.20 11.13
C SER A 278 13.70 -17.37 12.36
N VAL A 279 12.89 -16.34 12.67
CA VAL A 279 11.87 -16.37 13.73
C VAL A 279 10.70 -17.25 13.30
N VAL A 280 10.22 -17.05 12.07
CA VAL A 280 9.13 -17.85 11.50
C VAL A 280 9.51 -19.33 11.50
N GLN A 281 10.69 -19.68 10.99
CA GLN A 281 11.17 -21.07 10.93
C GLN A 281 11.29 -21.71 12.32
N ARG A 282 11.67 -20.95 13.34
CA ARG A 282 11.79 -21.45 14.71
C ARG A 282 10.43 -21.69 15.37
N CYS A 283 9.47 -20.78 15.16
CA CYS A 283 8.13 -20.87 15.76
C CYS A 283 7.20 -21.83 14.99
N ASN A 284 7.39 -21.93 13.67
CA ASN A 284 6.65 -22.82 12.80
C ASN A 284 7.61 -23.57 11.85
N PRO A 285 8.25 -24.67 12.32
CA PRO A 285 9.25 -25.40 11.54
C PRO A 285 8.68 -26.14 10.32
N ASP A 286 7.36 -26.30 10.24
CA ASP A 286 6.67 -26.91 9.11
C ASP A 286 6.20 -25.88 8.06
N ALA A 287 6.50 -24.60 8.27
CA ALA A 287 6.11 -23.53 7.36
C ALA A 287 6.75 -23.71 5.97
N VAL A 288 5.97 -23.45 4.92
CA VAL A 288 6.41 -23.58 3.53
C VAL A 288 6.79 -22.21 2.98
N LEU A 289 8.07 -22.02 2.66
CA LEU A 289 8.56 -20.80 2.01
C LEU A 289 8.38 -20.88 0.49
N LEU A 290 7.65 -19.91 -0.07
CA LEU A 290 7.48 -19.65 -1.49
C LEU A 290 8.31 -18.42 -1.86
N THR A 291 9.23 -18.56 -2.83
CA THR A 291 9.96 -17.39 -3.36
C THR A 291 10.60 -17.67 -4.71
N HIS A 292 11.00 -16.63 -5.43
CA HIS A 292 11.74 -16.77 -6.67
C HIS A 292 13.15 -17.36 -6.45
N GLU A 293 13.65 -18.14 -7.41
CA GLU A 293 14.98 -18.76 -7.27
C GLU A 293 16.12 -17.73 -7.12
N ASN A 294 16.07 -16.60 -7.83
CA ASN A 294 17.08 -15.55 -7.73
C ASN A 294 17.01 -14.80 -6.39
N THR A 295 15.82 -14.74 -5.79
CA THR A 295 15.64 -14.22 -4.43
C THR A 295 16.27 -15.20 -3.44
N MET A 296 15.93 -16.49 -3.51
CA MET A 296 16.48 -17.50 -2.61
C MET A 296 18.01 -17.62 -2.67
N LYS A 297 18.62 -17.51 -3.86
CA LYS A 297 20.10 -17.52 -4.03
C LYS A 297 20.80 -16.43 -3.22
N ARG A 298 20.10 -15.34 -2.87
CA ARG A 298 20.64 -14.20 -2.11
C ARG A 298 20.17 -14.17 -0.65
N ILE A 299 19.26 -15.06 -0.25
CA ILE A 299 18.88 -15.23 1.15
C ILE A 299 19.92 -16.12 1.84
N GLY A 300 20.54 -15.60 2.90
CA GLY A 300 21.53 -16.34 3.68
C GLY A 300 20.91 -17.52 4.43
N LYS A 301 21.67 -18.62 4.59
CA LYS A 301 21.25 -19.80 5.38
C LYS A 301 20.89 -19.51 6.84
N GLY A 302 21.37 -18.39 7.38
CA GLY A 302 20.98 -17.92 8.72
C GLY A 302 19.54 -17.42 8.81
N ASN A 303 18.94 -17.01 7.69
CA ASN A 303 17.55 -16.57 7.61
C ASN A 303 16.61 -17.75 7.33
N TRP A 304 16.99 -18.68 6.45
CA TRP A 304 16.19 -19.87 6.13
C TRP A 304 17.03 -21.08 5.74
N SER A 305 16.74 -22.27 6.29
CA SER A 305 17.61 -23.46 6.13
C SER A 305 16.93 -24.80 5.82
N ILE A 306 15.59 -24.90 5.86
CA ILE A 306 14.85 -26.18 5.76
C ILE A 306 14.35 -26.54 4.35
N GLY A 307 14.52 -25.66 3.36
CA GLY A 307 14.09 -25.86 1.97
C GLY A 307 12.98 -24.89 1.56
N TYR A 308 12.80 -24.66 0.25
CA TYR A 308 11.84 -23.70 -0.28
C TYR A 308 11.19 -24.26 -1.54
N THR A 309 10.03 -23.72 -1.89
CA THR A 309 9.34 -23.98 -3.15
C THR A 309 9.52 -22.77 -4.06
N ALA A 310 10.14 -22.98 -5.22
CA ALA A 310 10.35 -21.94 -6.20
C ALA A 310 9.03 -21.53 -6.87
N VAL A 311 8.75 -20.24 -6.90
CA VAL A 311 7.66 -19.66 -7.70
C VAL A 311 8.23 -18.80 -8.83
N THR A 312 7.52 -18.75 -9.95
CA THR A 312 7.95 -18.11 -11.20
C THR A 312 6.96 -17.06 -11.71
N GLY A 313 5.77 -16.97 -11.12
CA GLY A 313 4.67 -16.10 -11.50
C GLY A 313 3.53 -16.86 -12.18
N GLY A 314 2.30 -16.52 -11.80
CA GLY A 314 1.06 -17.15 -12.28
C GLY A 314 0.55 -18.29 -11.39
N GLU A 315 1.32 -18.72 -10.38
CA GLU A 315 0.88 -19.73 -9.44
C GLU A 315 -0.26 -19.21 -8.55
N ASN A 316 -1.32 -20.01 -8.42
CA ASN A 316 -2.42 -19.71 -7.51
C ASN A 316 -2.18 -20.39 -6.16
N ILE A 317 -2.34 -19.63 -5.07
CA ILE A 317 -2.20 -20.09 -3.69
C ILE A 317 -3.57 -19.95 -3.01
N CYS A 318 -3.97 -20.97 -2.26
CA CYS A 318 -5.23 -20.95 -1.50
C CYS A 318 -4.95 -20.91 0.01
N ILE A 319 -5.55 -19.95 0.70
CA ILE A 319 -5.50 -19.81 2.16
C ILE A 319 -6.93 -19.85 2.69
N GLY A 320 -7.43 -21.06 2.97
CA GLY A 320 -8.84 -21.28 3.29
C GLY A 320 -9.80 -20.84 2.16
N ASP A 321 -10.48 -19.72 2.38
CA ASP A 321 -11.40 -19.05 1.46
C ASP A 321 -10.78 -17.85 0.70
N GLN A 322 -9.51 -17.57 0.95
CA GLN A 322 -8.75 -16.51 0.29
C GLN A 322 -7.94 -17.09 -0.88
N GLU A 323 -8.15 -16.56 -2.08
CA GLU A 323 -7.42 -16.93 -3.30
C GLU A 323 -6.37 -15.86 -3.63
N LEU A 324 -5.13 -16.31 -3.84
CA LEU A 324 -3.99 -15.49 -4.19
C LEU A 324 -3.40 -15.94 -5.50
N GLN A 325 -2.83 -15.01 -6.25
CA GLN A 325 -1.99 -15.30 -7.42
C GLN A 325 -0.62 -14.63 -7.27
N VAL A 326 0.44 -15.41 -7.45
CA VAL A 326 1.82 -14.88 -7.49
C VAL A 326 2.04 -14.15 -8.81
N VAL A 327 2.67 -12.98 -8.76
CA VAL A 327 2.88 -12.12 -9.94
C VAL A 327 4.37 -11.85 -10.09
N PHE A 328 5.01 -12.42 -11.10
CA PHE A 328 6.39 -12.03 -11.42
C PHE A 328 6.45 -10.56 -11.81
N ALA A 329 7.32 -9.82 -11.13
CA ALA A 329 7.35 -8.36 -11.15
C ALA A 329 8.81 -7.83 -11.13
N PRO A 330 9.66 -8.26 -12.08
CA PRO A 330 11.05 -7.82 -12.10
C PRO A 330 11.15 -6.30 -12.34
N GLY A 331 12.28 -5.72 -11.96
CA GLY A 331 12.57 -4.30 -12.15
C GLY A 331 13.26 -3.72 -10.92
N HIS A 332 12.67 -3.93 -9.74
CA HIS A 332 13.33 -3.63 -8.46
C HIS A 332 14.52 -4.56 -8.22
N THR A 333 14.30 -5.87 -8.36
CA THR A 333 15.34 -6.92 -8.48
C THR A 333 14.94 -7.90 -9.59
N ASP A 334 15.83 -8.79 -10.00
CA ASP A 334 15.58 -9.84 -10.99
C ASP A 334 14.73 -11.01 -10.48
N GLY A 335 14.39 -11.03 -9.19
CA GLY A 335 13.57 -12.05 -8.56
C GLY A 335 12.38 -11.48 -7.78
N HIS A 336 12.05 -10.21 -8.02
CA HIS A 336 10.95 -9.54 -7.34
C HIS A 336 9.59 -10.12 -7.75
N MET A 337 8.75 -10.34 -6.75
CA MET A 337 7.40 -10.88 -6.87
C MET A 337 6.38 -9.93 -6.24
N GLY A 338 5.23 -9.78 -6.88
CA GLY A 338 4.00 -9.28 -6.27
C GLY A 338 3.01 -10.41 -5.98
N VAL A 339 1.94 -10.10 -5.27
CA VAL A 339 0.85 -11.04 -4.99
C VAL A 339 -0.49 -10.34 -5.19
N LEU A 340 -1.34 -10.88 -6.05
CA LEU A 340 -2.72 -10.43 -6.22
C LEU A 340 -3.60 -11.22 -5.26
N HIS A 341 -4.31 -10.53 -4.38
CA HIS A 341 -5.44 -11.09 -3.64
C HIS A 341 -6.68 -11.02 -4.55
N VAL A 342 -7.10 -12.19 -5.06
CA VAL A 342 -8.08 -12.31 -6.13
C VAL A 342 -9.46 -11.84 -5.65
N ASN A 343 -9.87 -12.22 -4.43
CA ASN A 343 -11.17 -11.86 -3.86
C ASN A 343 -11.41 -10.34 -3.86
N THR A 344 -10.42 -9.56 -3.42
CA THR A 344 -10.54 -8.09 -3.30
C THR A 344 -9.90 -7.32 -4.45
N ASN A 345 -9.33 -8.02 -5.43
CA ASN A 345 -8.52 -7.45 -6.51
C ASN A 345 -7.42 -6.49 -5.98
N ALA A 346 -6.80 -6.83 -4.84
CA ALA A 346 -5.77 -6.01 -4.21
C ALA A 346 -4.38 -6.54 -4.58
N LEU A 347 -3.48 -5.65 -5.01
CA LEU A 347 -2.15 -6.05 -5.43
C LEU A 347 -1.13 -5.64 -4.39
N ILE A 348 -0.52 -6.65 -3.77
CA ILE A 348 0.68 -6.49 -2.93
C ILE A 348 1.87 -6.36 -3.86
N VAL A 349 2.46 -5.16 -3.91
CA VAL A 349 3.45 -4.76 -4.93
C VAL A 349 4.89 -4.89 -4.46
N GLY A 350 5.14 -5.36 -3.23
CA GLY A 350 6.49 -5.37 -2.68
C GLY A 350 7.11 -3.96 -2.71
N ASP A 351 8.37 -3.92 -3.11
CA ASP A 351 9.13 -2.68 -3.35
C ASP A 351 9.06 -2.13 -4.79
N HIS A 352 8.13 -2.61 -5.62
CA HIS A 352 7.92 -2.02 -6.95
C HIS A 352 7.41 -0.57 -6.85
N CYS A 353 6.55 -0.31 -5.85
CA CYS A 353 6.12 1.02 -5.45
C CYS A 353 6.17 1.14 -3.92
N VAL A 354 6.42 2.35 -3.43
CA VAL A 354 6.35 2.71 -2.02
C VAL A 354 5.35 3.85 -1.80
N GLY A 355 4.79 3.94 -0.60
CA GLY A 355 3.72 4.88 -0.24
C GLY A 355 4.15 6.36 -0.20
N HIS A 356 5.45 6.64 -0.25
CA HIS A 356 6.02 7.98 -0.30
C HIS A 356 7.35 7.98 -1.06
N GLY A 357 7.55 8.97 -1.94
CA GLY A 357 8.76 9.06 -2.76
C GLY A 357 8.74 8.09 -3.94
N SER A 358 9.91 7.56 -4.30
CA SER A 358 10.08 6.60 -5.38
C SER A 358 10.87 5.39 -4.87
N ALA A 359 10.42 4.19 -5.25
CA ALA A 359 11.17 2.95 -5.08
C ALA A 359 12.59 3.05 -5.66
N THR A 360 13.55 2.41 -5.01
CA THR A 360 14.92 2.22 -5.55
C THR A 360 14.92 0.98 -6.45
N LEU A 361 15.81 0.88 -7.44
CA LEU A 361 16.03 -0.37 -8.16
C LEU A 361 17.46 -0.85 -7.87
N ASP A 362 17.61 -2.12 -7.49
CA ASP A 362 18.90 -2.68 -7.12
C ASP A 362 19.59 -3.29 -8.34
N SER A 363 20.43 -2.49 -9.00
CA SER A 363 21.19 -2.92 -10.17
C SER A 363 22.19 -4.06 -9.86
N ARG A 364 22.58 -4.25 -8.60
CA ARG A 364 23.50 -5.35 -8.20
C ARG A 364 22.76 -6.68 -8.10
N ALA A 365 21.44 -6.64 -7.98
CA ALA A 365 20.56 -7.80 -8.00
C ALA A 365 19.68 -7.83 -9.27
N GLY A 366 20.20 -7.31 -10.39
CA GLY A 366 19.55 -7.38 -11.71
C GLY A 366 18.36 -6.44 -11.90
N GLY A 367 18.09 -5.55 -10.94
CA GLY A 367 17.11 -4.49 -11.09
C GLY A 367 17.45 -3.58 -12.28
N ASN A 368 16.46 -3.26 -13.10
CA ASN A 368 16.65 -2.48 -14.31
C ASN A 368 15.35 -1.75 -14.71
N MET A 369 15.51 -0.65 -15.45
CA MET A 369 14.39 0.22 -15.79
C MET A 369 13.45 -0.41 -16.84
N LYS A 370 13.97 -1.24 -17.76
CA LYS A 370 13.16 -1.89 -18.79
C LYS A 370 12.10 -2.79 -18.17
N ASP A 371 12.53 -3.69 -17.28
CA ASP A 371 11.65 -4.60 -16.57
C ASP A 371 10.71 -3.81 -15.64
N TYR A 372 11.22 -2.76 -15.00
CA TYR A 372 10.39 -1.88 -14.17
C TYR A 372 9.22 -1.26 -14.95
N PHE A 373 9.48 -0.72 -16.15
CA PHE A 373 8.43 -0.19 -17.03
C PHE A 373 7.44 -1.28 -17.44
N GLN A 374 7.93 -2.45 -17.86
CA GLN A 374 7.08 -3.58 -18.27
C GLN A 374 6.18 -4.08 -17.13
N THR A 375 6.74 -4.26 -15.93
CA THR A 375 5.99 -4.64 -14.73
C THR A 375 4.96 -3.58 -14.36
N THR A 376 5.30 -2.30 -14.47
CA THR A 376 4.35 -1.21 -14.18
C THR A 376 3.17 -1.22 -15.15
N TYR A 377 3.40 -1.44 -16.46
CA TYR A 377 2.31 -1.60 -17.42
C TYR A 377 1.49 -2.86 -17.15
N LYS A 378 2.12 -3.98 -16.81
CA LYS A 378 1.42 -5.20 -16.39
C LYS A 378 0.46 -4.92 -15.22
N PHE A 379 0.91 -4.19 -14.19
CA PHE A 379 0.05 -3.81 -13.06
C PHE A 379 -1.09 -2.87 -13.46
N LEU A 380 -0.86 -1.95 -14.40
CA LEU A 380 -1.93 -1.10 -14.94
C LEU A 380 -3.01 -1.91 -15.67
N GLU A 381 -2.61 -2.90 -16.48
CA GLU A 381 -3.52 -3.79 -17.20
C GLU A 381 -4.29 -4.73 -16.25
N MET A 382 -3.65 -5.18 -15.16
CA MET A 382 -4.32 -5.95 -14.11
C MET A 382 -5.43 -5.16 -13.39
N SER A 383 -5.40 -3.83 -13.45
CA SER A 383 -6.46 -2.97 -12.89
C SER A 383 -6.78 -3.27 -11.42
N PRO A 384 -5.80 -3.31 -10.50
CA PRO A 384 -6.07 -3.59 -9.10
C PRO A 384 -6.96 -2.49 -8.49
N HIS A 385 -7.67 -2.82 -7.43
CA HIS A 385 -8.50 -1.87 -6.68
C HIS A 385 -7.73 -1.15 -5.58
N VAL A 386 -6.66 -1.76 -5.08
CA VAL A 386 -5.78 -1.24 -4.03
C VAL A 386 -4.35 -1.69 -4.35
N LEU A 387 -3.35 -0.82 -4.16
CA LEU A 387 -1.95 -1.24 -4.06
C LEU A 387 -1.52 -1.31 -2.60
N ILE A 388 -0.85 -2.39 -2.25
CA ILE A 388 -0.27 -2.60 -0.92
C ILE A 388 1.25 -2.62 -1.07
N PRO A 389 1.93 -1.48 -0.85
CA PRO A 389 3.39 -1.45 -0.80
C PRO A 389 3.91 -2.04 0.51
N MET A 390 5.16 -2.48 0.51
CA MET A 390 5.82 -2.92 1.75
C MET A 390 6.31 -1.76 2.62
N HIS A 391 6.31 -0.54 2.10
CA HIS A 391 6.66 0.66 2.85
C HIS A 391 5.61 1.75 2.66
N GLY A 392 5.08 2.27 3.76
CA GLY A 392 4.02 3.27 3.77
C GLY A 392 2.61 2.70 3.74
N ARG A 393 1.63 3.59 3.58
CA ARG A 393 0.20 3.25 3.55
C ARG A 393 -0.18 2.55 2.25
N ILE A 394 -1.28 1.80 2.30
CA ILE A 394 -1.99 1.34 1.11
C ILE A 394 -2.38 2.53 0.21
N ASN A 395 -2.48 2.28 -1.08
CA ASN A 395 -2.91 3.26 -2.06
C ASN A 395 -4.27 2.89 -2.65
N LEU A 396 -5.24 3.79 -2.50
CA LEU A 396 -6.61 3.65 -3.02
C LEU A 396 -6.79 4.20 -4.45
N TRP A 397 -5.71 4.59 -5.12
CA TRP A 397 -5.71 5.14 -6.48
C TRP A 397 -4.61 4.48 -7.32
N PRO A 398 -4.69 3.14 -7.48
CA PRO A 398 -3.63 2.31 -8.04
C PRO A 398 -3.10 2.83 -9.38
N ARG A 399 -4.00 3.11 -10.33
CA ARG A 399 -3.60 3.57 -11.67
C ARG A 399 -2.98 4.95 -11.61
N HIS A 400 -3.53 5.85 -10.80
CA HIS A 400 -2.93 7.15 -10.56
C HIS A 400 -1.50 7.03 -10.03
N MET A 401 -1.26 6.18 -9.02
CA MET A 401 0.08 5.95 -8.45
C MET A 401 1.04 5.37 -9.50
N LEU A 402 0.64 4.30 -10.20
CA LEU A 402 1.48 3.65 -11.22
C LEU A 402 1.83 4.60 -12.38
N CYS A 403 0.85 5.36 -12.88
CA CYS A 403 1.10 6.39 -13.89
C CYS A 403 2.03 7.48 -13.35
N GLY A 404 1.89 7.85 -12.06
CA GLY A 404 2.82 8.76 -11.39
C GLY A 404 4.26 8.29 -11.41
N TYR A 405 4.50 7.01 -11.12
CA TYR A 405 5.83 6.40 -11.20
C TYR A 405 6.38 6.38 -12.62
N LEU A 406 5.57 6.01 -13.62
CA LEU A 406 5.96 6.06 -15.02
C LEU A 406 6.38 7.47 -15.46
N ARG A 407 5.56 8.48 -15.12
CA ARG A 407 5.86 9.89 -15.41
C ARG A 407 7.15 10.34 -14.74
N HIS A 408 7.32 10.01 -13.46
CA HIS A 408 8.53 10.39 -12.71
C HIS A 408 9.80 9.82 -13.36
N ARG A 409 9.77 8.54 -13.74
CA ARG A 409 10.90 7.87 -14.41
C ARG A 409 11.17 8.46 -15.80
N ARG A 410 10.14 8.69 -16.62
CA ARG A 410 10.32 9.32 -17.95
C ARG A 410 10.83 10.76 -17.84
N ALA A 411 10.37 11.53 -16.86
CA ALA A 411 10.87 12.88 -16.63
C ALA A 411 12.35 12.87 -16.25
N ARG A 412 12.78 11.89 -15.43
CA ARG A 412 14.20 11.69 -15.10
C ARG A 412 15.02 11.30 -16.33
N GLU A 413 14.52 10.42 -17.20
CA GLU A 413 15.19 10.10 -18.48
C GLU A 413 15.34 11.31 -19.38
N ALA A 414 14.29 12.11 -19.54
CA ALA A 414 14.33 13.33 -20.33
C ALA A 414 15.35 14.33 -19.78
N SER A 415 15.44 14.46 -18.45
CA SER A 415 16.44 15.30 -17.79
C SER A 415 17.87 14.81 -18.04
N ILE A 416 18.11 13.50 -17.90
CA ILE A 416 19.43 12.88 -18.13
C ILE A 416 19.84 13.03 -19.59
N LEU A 417 18.94 12.72 -20.52
CA LEU A 417 19.21 12.84 -21.95
C LEU A 417 19.56 14.27 -22.34
N LYS A 418 18.78 15.26 -21.87
CA LYS A 418 19.08 16.68 -22.08
C LYS A 418 20.45 17.08 -21.52
N THR A 419 20.85 16.54 -20.36
CA THR A 419 22.16 16.79 -19.78
C THR A 419 23.29 16.23 -20.66
N ILE A 420 23.10 15.04 -21.24
CA ILE A 420 24.04 14.41 -22.17
C ILE A 420 24.12 15.20 -23.49
N GLU A 421 22.98 15.61 -24.05
CA GLU A 421 22.91 16.46 -25.26
C GLU A 421 23.63 17.82 -25.08
N ASN A 422 23.68 18.32 -23.84
CA ASN A 422 24.44 19.52 -23.47
C ASN A 422 25.93 19.23 -23.14
N GLY A 423 26.45 18.09 -23.59
CA GLY A 423 27.88 17.75 -23.54
C GLY A 423 28.37 17.09 -22.25
N ALA A 424 27.49 16.57 -21.39
CA ALA A 424 27.93 15.73 -20.27
C ALA A 424 28.41 14.36 -20.78
N GLN A 425 29.61 13.92 -20.35
CA GLN A 425 30.22 12.67 -20.83
C GLN A 425 30.44 11.63 -19.72
N THR A 426 30.61 12.07 -18.48
CA THR A 426 30.86 11.18 -17.33
C THR A 426 29.64 11.04 -16.41
N LEU A 427 29.65 10.02 -15.55
CA LEU A 427 28.64 9.85 -14.51
C LEU A 427 28.60 11.06 -13.56
N PHE A 428 29.76 11.60 -13.20
CA PHE A 428 29.87 12.81 -12.37
C PHE A 428 29.18 14.00 -13.05
N ASP A 429 29.45 14.23 -14.34
CA ASP A 429 28.84 15.34 -15.08
C ASP A 429 27.31 15.25 -15.07
N ILE A 430 26.79 14.04 -15.30
CA ILE A 430 25.35 13.82 -15.37
C ILE A 430 24.71 13.99 -14.00
N VAL A 431 25.30 13.42 -12.93
CA VAL A 431 24.79 13.52 -11.57
C VAL A 431 24.83 14.99 -11.09
N SER A 432 25.98 15.65 -11.22
CA SER A 432 26.15 17.04 -10.75
C SER A 432 25.22 18.04 -11.43
N LYS A 433 24.88 17.81 -12.71
CA LYS A 433 23.93 18.65 -13.45
C LYS A 433 22.46 18.26 -13.20
N THR A 434 22.15 16.97 -13.11
CA THR A 434 20.77 16.46 -12.97
C THR A 434 20.25 16.56 -11.53
N TYR A 435 21.14 16.47 -10.54
CA TYR A 435 20.84 16.52 -9.10
C TYR A 435 21.58 17.68 -8.42
N GLY A 436 21.91 18.75 -9.16
CA GLY A 436 22.69 19.87 -8.65
C GLY A 436 21.99 20.68 -7.54
N ASP A 437 20.68 20.53 -7.40
CA ASP A 437 19.84 21.09 -6.34
C ASP A 437 19.65 20.15 -5.15
N VAL A 438 20.19 18.92 -5.22
CA VAL A 438 20.14 17.92 -4.15
C VAL A 438 21.46 17.93 -3.37
N ASP A 439 21.38 17.76 -2.04
CA ASP A 439 22.57 17.60 -1.18
C ASP A 439 23.53 16.55 -1.76
N SER A 440 24.80 16.92 -1.88
CA SER A 440 25.85 16.09 -2.48
C SER A 440 26.04 14.75 -1.79
N LYS A 441 25.64 14.60 -0.53
CA LYS A 441 25.63 13.31 0.19
C LYS A 441 24.71 12.27 -0.48
N LEU A 442 23.70 12.71 -1.22
CA LEU A 442 22.77 11.85 -1.95
C LEU A 442 23.23 11.56 -3.38
N TRP A 443 24.37 12.10 -3.81
CA TRP A 443 24.85 11.91 -5.19
C TRP A 443 25.33 10.48 -5.47
N ILE A 444 25.86 9.77 -4.46
CA ILE A 444 26.20 8.34 -4.62
C ILE A 444 24.94 7.51 -4.89
N PRO A 445 23.87 7.56 -4.08
CA PRO A 445 22.59 6.94 -4.44
C PRO A 445 22.03 7.39 -5.81
N ALA A 446 22.14 8.68 -6.12
CA ALA A 446 21.67 9.22 -7.40
C ALA A 446 22.44 8.63 -8.59
N SER A 447 23.73 8.33 -8.45
CA SER A 447 24.56 7.81 -9.53
C SER A 447 24.13 6.40 -9.97
N PHE A 448 23.73 5.54 -9.03
CA PHE A 448 23.11 4.25 -9.36
C PHE A 448 21.80 4.44 -10.14
N ASN A 449 20.98 5.44 -9.77
CA ASN A 449 19.77 5.76 -10.51
C ASN A 449 20.05 6.30 -11.92
N VAL A 450 21.05 7.16 -12.09
CA VAL A 450 21.48 7.65 -13.41
C VAL A 450 21.89 6.49 -14.30
N ARG A 451 22.71 5.56 -13.79
CA ARG A 451 23.16 4.39 -14.55
C ARG A 451 22.00 3.57 -15.10
N LEU A 452 21.01 3.26 -14.25
CA LEU A 452 19.80 2.53 -14.66
C LEU A 452 19.05 3.22 -15.82
N HIS A 453 18.98 4.54 -15.80
CA HIS A 453 18.33 5.32 -16.84
C HIS A 453 19.17 5.40 -18.12
N VAL A 454 20.49 5.58 -18.02
CA VAL A 454 21.40 5.58 -19.18
C VAL A 454 21.39 4.21 -19.87
N ASP A 455 21.45 3.12 -19.11
CA ASP A 455 21.36 1.75 -19.64
C ASP A 455 20.05 1.53 -20.40
N HIS A 456 18.94 2.05 -19.88
CA HIS A 456 17.64 1.95 -20.54
C HIS A 456 17.55 2.81 -21.80
N LEU A 457 18.01 4.06 -21.76
CA LEU A 457 18.10 4.93 -22.93
C LEU A 457 18.98 4.31 -24.03
N ASN A 458 20.09 3.68 -23.64
CA ASN A 458 20.96 2.93 -24.55
C ASN A 458 20.23 1.75 -25.19
N SER A 459 19.51 0.96 -24.40
CA SER A 459 18.73 -0.19 -24.90
C SER A 459 17.64 0.20 -25.89
N GLN A 460 17.20 1.46 -25.86
CA GLN A 460 16.23 2.04 -26.78
C GLN A 460 16.89 2.81 -27.95
N HIS A 461 18.22 2.81 -28.04
CA HIS A 461 19.00 3.57 -29.01
C HIS A 461 18.69 5.09 -29.00
N LYS A 462 18.44 5.65 -27.81
CA LYS A 462 18.10 7.07 -27.63
C LYS A 462 19.26 7.96 -27.22
N LEU A 463 20.41 7.38 -26.85
CA LEU A 463 21.60 8.18 -26.53
C LEU A 463 22.18 8.83 -27.81
N PRO A 464 22.76 10.03 -27.73
CA PRO A 464 23.48 10.64 -28.85
C PRO A 464 24.58 9.73 -29.40
N LYS A 465 24.81 9.77 -30.71
CA LYS A 465 25.77 8.87 -31.39
C LYS A 465 27.22 9.07 -30.94
N ASP A 466 27.54 10.26 -30.48
CA ASP A 466 28.85 10.69 -29.99
C ASP A 466 29.03 10.47 -28.48
N PHE A 467 28.00 10.01 -27.76
CA PHE A 467 28.11 9.67 -26.35
C PHE A 467 28.90 8.37 -26.16
N SER A 468 30.05 8.46 -25.47
CA SER A 468 30.89 7.29 -25.19
C SER A 468 30.42 6.55 -23.93
N LEU A 469 29.79 5.40 -24.12
CA LEU A 469 29.44 4.49 -23.01
C LEU A 469 30.67 3.96 -22.29
N GLU A 470 31.79 3.80 -22.98
CA GLU A 470 33.05 3.37 -22.37
C GLU A 470 33.54 4.42 -21.35
N MET A 471 33.52 5.71 -21.73
CA MET A 471 33.89 6.80 -20.83
C MET A 471 32.93 6.92 -19.65
N PHE A 472 31.61 6.85 -19.91
CA PHE A 472 30.60 6.87 -18.87
C PHE A 472 30.80 5.72 -17.86
N ASN A 473 30.95 4.48 -18.35
CA ASN A 473 31.14 3.30 -17.50
C ASN A 473 32.48 3.35 -16.76
N GLY A 474 33.56 3.79 -17.41
CA GLY A 474 34.88 3.94 -16.77
C GLY A 474 34.88 4.98 -15.64
N SER A 475 34.08 6.04 -15.76
CA SER A 475 33.95 7.07 -14.72
C SER A 475 33.14 6.64 -13.50
N CYS A 476 32.46 5.48 -13.55
CA CYS A 476 31.61 5.01 -12.46
C CYS A 476 32.43 4.63 -11.21
N ASP A 477 33.53 3.92 -11.39
CA ASP A 477 34.38 3.46 -10.29
C ASP A 477 35.15 4.62 -9.66
N GLU A 478 35.59 5.59 -10.47
CA GLU A 478 36.22 6.83 -9.99
C GLU A 478 35.24 7.68 -9.18
N PHE A 479 34.01 7.84 -9.66
CA PHE A 479 32.97 8.62 -8.97
C PHE A 479 32.66 8.05 -7.58
N VAL A 480 32.41 6.74 -7.48
CA VAL A 480 32.11 6.07 -6.22
C VAL A 480 33.30 6.10 -5.26
N SER A 481 34.53 6.16 -5.77
CA SER A 481 35.75 6.24 -4.94
C SER A 481 36.14 7.67 -4.52
N SER A 482 35.58 8.70 -5.17
CA SER A 482 35.97 10.11 -5.00
C SER A 482 35.16 10.91 -3.97
N LEU A 483 34.08 10.32 -3.45
CA LEU A 483 33.17 10.87 -2.44
C LEU A 483 33.25 10.05 -1.16
#